data_AF-A0A1T4LNH4-F1
#
_entry.id   AF-A0A1T4LNH4-F1
#
_cell.length_a   1.000
_cell.length_b   1.000
_cell.length_c   1.000
_cell.angle_alpha   90.00
_cell.angle_beta   90.00
_cell.angle_gamma   90.00
#
_symmetry.space_group_name_H-M   'P 1'
#
loop_
_entity.id
_entity.type
_entity.pdbx_description
1 polymer ?
#
loop_
_entity_poly.entity_id
_entity_poly.type
_entity_poly.pdbx_seq_one_letter_code
_entity_poly.pdbx_strand_id
1 'polypeptide(L)'
;MKKILTLVLTAFLLFGCSTTPTGGSSTKEKIDVSTLNILDLNTTDADMSGYTLLTDTKHVYKEITLEESIRLFEEKGSGVIYYGYNSCPFCQQAVPVLNNAAREEGLDIYYVDVMSDEGNSEEAYNTLVDHIKDFLIKDEGEPVFYVPQVFVIKDGEIVGDHLSLIESYDISLGKDMDESQRNELKKIYIDMMNKLR
;
A
#
# COMPACT_ATOMS: atom_id res chain seq x y z
N MET A 1 -28.37 60.83 -47.99
CA MET A 1 -29.57 60.26 -48.64
C MET A 1 -29.23 58.91 -49.26
N LYS A 2 -29.66 57.81 -48.64
CA LYS A 2 -30.29 56.64 -49.27
C LYS A 2 -30.61 55.63 -48.18
N LYS A 3 -31.89 55.26 -48.15
CA LYS A 3 -32.58 54.40 -47.20
C LYS A 3 -32.43 52.93 -47.62
N ILE A 4 -33.11 52.04 -46.87
CA ILE A 4 -33.54 50.64 -47.13
C ILE A 4 -32.76 49.70 -46.19
N LEU A 5 -33.28 49.21 -45.05
CA LEU A 5 -34.57 48.59 -44.66
C LEU A 5 -34.81 47.19 -45.26
N THR A 6 -35.02 46.21 -44.35
CA THR A 6 -35.61 44.85 -44.53
C THR A 6 -34.72 43.81 -45.23
N LEU A 7 -34.63 42.51 -44.89
CA LEU A 7 -35.57 41.57 -44.24
C LEU A 7 -34.85 40.26 -43.82
N VAL A 8 -35.15 39.74 -42.63
CA VAL A 8 -35.26 38.33 -42.15
C VAL A 8 -34.70 37.17 -43.00
N LEU A 9 -33.85 36.33 -42.40
CA LEU A 9 -34.02 34.86 -42.44
C LEU A 9 -33.38 34.19 -41.21
N THR A 10 -34.23 33.60 -40.38
CA THR A 10 -33.95 32.79 -39.19
C THR A 10 -33.26 31.48 -39.54
N ALA A 11 -32.16 31.17 -38.87
CA ALA A 11 -31.65 29.81 -38.72
C ALA A 11 -31.46 29.52 -37.22
N PHE A 12 -32.43 28.81 -36.65
CA PHE A 12 -32.32 28.14 -35.36
C PHE A 12 -31.26 27.04 -35.47
N LEU A 13 -30.07 27.26 -34.91
CA LEU A 13 -29.16 26.19 -34.55
C LEU A 13 -29.25 26.01 -33.04
N LEU A 14 -30.12 25.06 -32.65
CA LEU A 14 -30.14 24.50 -31.32
C LEU A 14 -28.83 23.74 -31.11
N PHE A 15 -27.85 24.39 -30.47
CA PHE A 15 -26.80 23.66 -29.78
C PHE A 15 -27.42 23.03 -28.54
N GLY A 16 -27.77 21.75 -28.66
CA GLY A 16 -28.07 20.91 -27.52
C GLY A 16 -26.81 20.74 -26.68
N CYS A 17 -26.78 21.35 -25.50
CA CYS A 17 -25.89 20.92 -24.42
C CYS A 17 -26.31 19.51 -23.99
N SER A 18 -25.63 18.48 -24.49
CA SER A 18 -25.56 17.21 -23.77
C SER A 18 -24.61 17.41 -22.59
N THR A 19 -25.16 17.70 -21.42
CA THR A 19 -24.42 17.55 -20.15
C THR A 19 -24.24 16.06 -19.91
N THR A 20 -23.14 15.51 -20.41
CA THR A 20 -22.62 14.24 -19.92
C THR A 20 -22.24 14.45 -18.45
N PRO A 21 -22.75 13.65 -17.50
CA PRO A 21 -22.19 13.62 -16.16
C PRO A 21 -20.88 12.85 -16.25
N THR A 22 -19.82 13.51 -16.71
CA THR A 22 -18.48 12.94 -16.63
C THR A 22 -18.06 13.05 -15.17
N GLY A 23 -18.17 11.93 -14.47
CA GLY A 23 -17.71 11.77 -13.10
C GLY A 23 -16.33 12.40 -12.94
N GLY A 24 -16.19 13.22 -11.90
CA GLY A 24 -14.92 13.82 -11.54
C GLY A 24 -13.91 12.70 -11.33
N SER A 25 -12.99 12.55 -12.28
CA SER A 25 -11.69 11.97 -12.01
C SER A 25 -10.96 13.00 -11.17
N SER A 26 -11.18 12.94 -9.86
CA SER A 26 -10.18 13.45 -8.92
C SER A 26 -8.93 12.62 -9.18
N THR A 27 -7.98 13.16 -9.94
CA THR A 27 -6.61 12.67 -9.87
C THR A 27 -6.21 12.84 -8.40
N LYS A 28 -6.29 11.76 -7.62
CA LYS A 28 -5.74 11.76 -6.26
C LYS A 28 -4.27 12.10 -6.39
N GLU A 29 -3.86 13.20 -5.77
CA GLU A 29 -2.45 13.58 -5.70
C GLU A 29 -1.70 12.50 -4.91
N LYS A 30 -0.52 12.13 -5.40
CA LYS A 30 0.38 11.19 -4.72
C LYS A 30 0.74 11.72 -3.33
N ILE A 31 1.17 10.82 -2.44
CA ILE A 31 1.59 11.23 -1.11
C ILE A 31 2.89 12.05 -1.25
N ASP A 32 2.88 13.25 -0.65
CA ASP A 32 4.06 14.11 -0.61
C ASP A 32 5.02 13.59 0.46
N VAL A 33 5.95 12.72 0.05
CA VAL A 33 6.95 12.15 0.94
C VAL A 33 7.87 13.20 1.59
N SER A 34 7.93 14.42 1.05
CA SER A 34 8.75 15.50 1.62
C SER A 34 8.18 16.07 2.92
N THR A 35 6.92 15.78 3.24
CA THR A 35 6.29 16.18 4.51
C THR A 35 6.41 15.12 5.60
N LEU A 36 6.97 13.95 5.29
CA LEU A 36 7.10 12.82 6.20
C LEU A 36 8.47 12.80 6.87
N ASN A 37 8.54 12.29 8.11
CA ASN A 37 9.82 11.99 8.74
C ASN A 37 10.40 10.67 8.20
N ILE A 38 10.98 10.71 7.00
CA ILE A 38 11.64 9.54 6.40
C ILE A 38 13.03 9.39 7.03
N LEU A 39 13.24 8.28 7.72
CA LEU A 39 14.53 7.96 8.35
C LEU A 39 15.56 7.52 7.30
N ASP A 40 16.83 7.82 7.55
CA ASP A 40 17.96 7.23 6.85
C ASP A 40 18.22 5.82 7.42
N LEU A 41 17.47 4.85 6.90
CA LEU A 41 17.60 3.44 7.25
C LEU A 41 18.65 2.77 6.35
N ASN A 42 19.28 1.72 6.87
CA ASN A 42 20.15 0.88 6.03
C ASN A 42 19.29 0.02 5.09
N THR A 43 19.05 0.52 3.88
CA THR A 43 18.22 -0.15 2.87
C THR A 43 19.03 -0.73 1.72
N THR A 44 18.62 -1.88 1.19
CA THR A 44 19.01 -2.38 -0.13
C THR A 44 17.80 -2.51 -1.05
N ASP A 45 18.02 -2.61 -2.36
CA ASP A 45 16.95 -3.07 -3.26
C ASP A 45 16.66 -4.54 -2.93
N ALA A 46 15.40 -4.84 -2.55
CA ALA A 46 15.01 -6.19 -2.14
C ALA A 46 15.10 -7.18 -3.31
N ASP A 47 15.64 -8.39 -3.07
CA ASP A 47 15.50 -9.48 -4.05
C ASP A 47 14.10 -10.11 -3.93
N MET A 48 13.17 -9.61 -4.75
CA MET A 48 11.80 -10.11 -4.78
C MET A 48 11.60 -11.29 -5.74
N SER A 49 12.65 -11.87 -6.31
CA SER A 49 12.54 -12.94 -7.32
C SER A 49 11.88 -14.22 -6.79
N GLY A 50 11.92 -14.45 -5.48
CA GLY A 50 11.20 -15.53 -4.81
C GLY A 50 9.67 -15.36 -4.82
N TYR A 51 9.16 -14.14 -5.04
CA TYR A 51 7.73 -13.86 -5.17
C TYR A 51 7.27 -14.07 -6.61
N THR A 52 6.99 -15.32 -6.96
CA THR A 52 6.63 -15.75 -8.33
C THR A 52 5.42 -15.04 -8.94
N LEU A 53 4.49 -14.52 -8.13
CA LEU A 53 3.33 -13.76 -8.60
C LEU A 53 3.62 -12.26 -8.84
N LEU A 54 4.77 -11.77 -8.38
CA LEU A 54 5.25 -10.42 -8.68
C LEU A 54 5.93 -10.41 -10.06
N THR A 55 5.19 -9.94 -11.06
CA THR A 55 5.67 -9.90 -12.46
C THR A 55 6.30 -8.55 -12.86
N ASP A 56 6.20 -7.55 -11.99
CA ASP A 56 6.80 -6.22 -12.20
C ASP A 56 8.33 -6.29 -12.13
N THR A 57 9.01 -5.90 -13.21
CA THR A 57 10.50 -5.85 -13.24
C THR A 57 11.09 -4.69 -12.45
N LYS A 58 10.26 -3.74 -12.03
CA LYS A 58 10.62 -2.60 -11.18
C LYS A 58 9.60 -2.48 -10.06
N HIS A 59 9.86 -3.19 -8.96
CA HIS A 59 9.08 -3.09 -7.73
C HIS A 59 9.59 -1.96 -6.83
N VAL A 60 8.80 -1.63 -5.81
CA VAL A 60 9.10 -0.53 -4.86
C VAL A 60 9.55 -1.03 -3.48
N TYR A 61 9.86 -2.32 -3.34
CA TYR A 61 10.39 -2.89 -2.09
C TYR A 61 11.86 -2.54 -1.84
N LYS A 62 12.13 -2.10 -0.62
CA LYS A 62 13.45 -1.81 -0.05
C LYS A 62 13.65 -2.72 1.14
N GLU A 63 14.63 -3.61 1.07
CA GLU A 63 14.91 -4.55 2.14
C GLU A 63 15.62 -3.84 3.29
N ILE A 64 15.18 -4.14 4.51
CA ILE A 64 15.78 -3.69 5.76
C ILE A 64 15.79 -4.85 6.76
N THR A 65 16.64 -4.76 7.78
CA THR A 65 16.61 -5.74 8.89
C THR A 65 15.44 -5.46 9.83
N LEU A 66 15.13 -6.43 10.70
CA LEU A 66 14.17 -6.23 11.79
C LEU A 66 14.61 -5.10 12.72
N GLU A 67 15.91 -4.98 13.01
CA GLU A 67 16.48 -3.89 13.81
C GLU A 67 16.23 -2.51 13.17
N GLU A 68 16.44 -2.37 11.86
CA GLU A 68 16.12 -1.13 11.16
C GLU A 68 14.62 -0.83 11.19
N SER A 69 13.77 -1.85 11.19
CA SER A 69 12.33 -1.65 11.33
C SER A 69 11.91 -1.08 12.68
N ILE A 70 12.62 -1.43 13.77
CA ILE A 70 12.36 -0.90 15.11
C ILE A 70 12.61 0.60 15.18
N ARG A 71 13.64 1.09 14.46
CA ARG A 71 13.98 2.51 14.41
C ARG A 71 12.81 3.37 13.92
N LEU A 72 11.93 2.84 13.07
CA LEU A 72 10.71 3.55 12.64
C LEU A 72 9.83 3.95 13.83
N PHE A 73 9.77 3.13 14.88
CA PHE A 73 9.02 3.43 16.10
C PHE A 73 9.82 4.34 17.04
N GLU A 74 11.08 4.01 17.31
CA GLU A 74 11.88 4.69 18.33
C GLU A 74 12.36 6.09 17.90
N GLU A 75 12.67 6.27 16.61
CA GLU A 75 13.17 7.53 16.04
C GLU A 75 12.05 8.34 15.37
N LYS A 76 10.78 7.96 15.62
CA LYS A 76 9.59 8.61 15.08
C LYS A 76 9.56 8.65 13.56
N GLY A 77 9.99 7.57 12.92
CA GLY A 77 9.98 7.45 11.46
C GLY A 77 8.57 7.36 10.88
N SER A 78 8.51 7.52 9.56
CA SER A 78 7.30 7.35 8.77
C SER A 78 7.56 6.47 7.56
N GLY A 79 6.59 5.64 7.18
CA GLY A 79 6.70 4.77 6.02
C GLY A 79 5.69 3.62 6.02
N VAL A 80 5.79 2.79 4.98
CA VAL A 80 5.04 1.53 4.87
C VAL A 80 6.02 0.39 5.11
N ILE A 81 5.68 -0.50 6.03
CA ILE A 81 6.47 -1.70 6.30
C ILE A 81 5.66 -2.96 6.03
N TYR A 82 6.32 -3.93 5.40
CA TYR A 82 5.80 -5.24 5.06
C TYR A 82 6.69 -6.32 5.68
N TYR A 83 6.09 -7.17 6.50
CA TYR A 83 6.70 -8.35 7.07
C TYR A 83 6.18 -9.61 6.36
N GLY A 84 7.08 -10.45 5.87
CA GLY A 84 6.75 -11.66 5.13
C GLY A 84 7.97 -12.48 4.78
N TYR A 85 7.79 -13.47 3.90
CA TYR A 85 8.87 -14.28 3.34
C TYR A 85 8.39 -14.99 2.06
N ASN A 86 9.31 -15.36 1.18
CA ASN A 86 8.95 -15.83 -0.18
C ASN A 86 8.19 -17.17 -0.22
N SER A 87 8.38 -18.08 0.73
CA SER A 87 7.71 -19.39 0.71
C SER A 87 6.30 -19.37 1.32
N CYS A 88 5.85 -18.24 1.86
CA CYS A 88 4.53 -18.03 2.42
C CYS A 88 3.46 -17.88 1.31
N PRO A 89 2.46 -18.77 1.20
CA PRO A 89 1.46 -18.72 0.13
C PRO A 89 0.58 -17.47 0.16
N PHE A 90 0.25 -16.98 1.36
CA PHE A 90 -0.50 -15.72 1.52
C PHE A 90 0.34 -14.52 1.08
N CYS A 91 1.64 -14.55 1.37
CA CYS A 91 2.59 -13.51 1.01
C CYS A 91 2.77 -13.41 -0.51
N GLN A 92 2.79 -14.55 -1.22
CA GLN A 92 2.78 -14.58 -2.69
C GLN A 92 1.60 -13.80 -3.29
N GLN A 93 0.42 -13.90 -2.69
CA GLN A 93 -0.78 -13.19 -3.15
C GLN A 93 -0.74 -11.69 -2.79
N ALA A 94 -0.24 -11.35 -1.60
CA ALA A 94 -0.23 -9.97 -1.08
C ALA A 94 0.76 -9.06 -1.82
N VAL A 95 1.98 -9.54 -2.08
CA VAL A 95 3.08 -8.74 -2.62
C VAL A 95 2.76 -8.01 -3.93
N PRO A 96 2.23 -8.64 -5.00
CA PRO A 96 1.91 -7.91 -6.23
C PRO A 96 0.84 -6.83 -6.02
N VAL A 97 -0.10 -7.05 -5.09
CA VAL A 97 -1.16 -6.09 -4.77
C VAL A 97 -0.61 -4.89 -4.00
N LEU A 98 0.21 -5.15 -2.99
CA LEU A 98 0.85 -4.10 -2.18
C LEU A 98 1.83 -3.26 -3.02
N ASN A 99 2.63 -3.89 -3.88
CA ASN A 99 3.50 -3.20 -4.86
C ASN A 99 2.70 -2.22 -5.71
N ASN A 100 1.55 -2.66 -6.21
CA ASN A 100 0.70 -1.85 -7.05
C ASN A 100 0.11 -0.65 -6.30
N ALA A 101 -0.38 -0.86 -5.07
CA ALA A 101 -0.89 0.19 -4.20
C ALA A 101 0.18 1.26 -3.89
N ALA A 102 1.36 0.84 -3.43
CA ALA A 102 2.43 1.76 -3.07
C ALA A 102 2.93 2.58 -4.27
N ARG A 103 3.08 1.95 -5.43
CA ARG A 103 3.50 2.64 -6.67
C ARG A 103 2.49 3.70 -7.12
N GLU A 104 1.19 3.45 -6.97
CA GLU A 104 0.15 4.44 -7.27
C GLU A 104 0.25 5.65 -6.36
N GLU A 105 0.49 5.43 -5.06
CA GLU A 105 0.66 6.50 -4.08
C GLU A 105 2.06 7.14 -4.10
N GLY A 106 3.01 6.58 -4.85
CA GLY A 106 4.38 7.11 -4.97
C GLY A 106 5.28 6.78 -3.78
N LEU A 107 5.03 5.66 -3.11
CA LEU A 107 5.75 5.20 -1.94
C LEU A 107 6.66 4.01 -2.26
N ASP A 108 7.79 3.95 -1.56
CA ASP A 108 8.55 2.71 -1.36
C ASP A 108 7.97 1.92 -0.18
N ILE A 109 8.27 0.62 -0.13
CA ILE A 109 7.86 -0.29 0.95
C ILE A 109 9.10 -0.85 1.62
N TYR A 110 9.24 -0.67 2.93
CA TYR A 110 10.24 -1.39 3.69
C TYR A 110 9.84 -2.86 3.82
N TYR A 111 10.68 -3.76 3.35
CA TYR A 111 10.48 -5.22 3.40
C TYR A 111 11.40 -5.82 4.45
N VAL A 112 10.82 -6.60 5.36
CA VAL A 112 11.55 -7.44 6.31
C VAL A 112 11.21 -8.90 6.03
N ASP A 113 12.23 -9.68 5.64
CA ASP A 113 12.12 -11.12 5.60
C ASP A 113 12.21 -11.68 7.03
N VAL A 114 11.07 -12.08 7.59
CA VAL A 114 10.99 -12.57 8.98
C VAL A 114 11.59 -13.96 9.16
N MET A 115 11.96 -14.63 8.07
CA MET A 115 12.65 -15.92 8.08
C MET A 115 14.15 -15.80 7.79
N SER A 116 14.66 -14.57 7.57
CA SER A 116 16.10 -14.33 7.40
C SER A 116 16.87 -14.67 8.68
N ASP A 117 18.05 -15.28 8.52
CA ASP A 117 19.00 -15.49 9.62
C ASP A 117 19.77 -14.20 9.98
N GLU A 118 19.74 -13.19 9.11
CA GLU A 118 20.45 -11.93 9.29
C GLU A 118 19.55 -10.87 9.92
N GLY A 119 19.96 -10.32 11.07
CA GLY A 119 19.28 -9.18 11.70
C GLY A 119 17.96 -9.50 12.42
N ASN A 120 17.56 -10.76 12.50
CA ASN A 120 16.36 -11.24 13.21
C ASN A 120 16.73 -11.90 14.55
N SER A 121 17.42 -11.19 15.43
CA SER A 121 17.71 -11.70 16.78
C SER A 121 16.44 -11.84 17.62
N GLU A 122 16.44 -12.72 18.61
CA GLU A 122 15.32 -12.86 19.56
C GLU A 122 15.05 -11.54 20.31
N GLU A 123 16.11 -10.77 20.61
CA GLU A 123 16.01 -9.44 21.23
C GLU A 123 15.30 -8.43 20.32
N ALA A 124 15.68 -8.37 19.05
CA ALA A 124 15.02 -7.52 18.07
C ALA A 124 13.56 -7.94 17.88
N TYR A 125 13.28 -9.25 17.80
CA TYR A 125 11.92 -9.75 17.70
C TYR A 125 11.05 -9.31 18.90
N ASN A 126 11.53 -9.51 20.12
CA ASN A 126 10.80 -9.13 21.32
C ASN A 126 10.56 -7.61 21.39
N THR A 127 11.57 -6.82 21.01
CA THR A 127 11.47 -5.35 20.95
C THR A 127 10.41 -4.91 19.94
N LEU A 128 10.40 -5.51 18.74
CA LEU A 128 9.36 -5.23 17.74
C LEU A 128 7.97 -5.60 18.28
N VAL A 129 7.81 -6.81 18.84
CA VAL A 129 6.52 -7.26 19.40
C VAL A 129 6.01 -6.27 20.44
N ASP A 130 6.87 -5.72 21.29
CA ASP A 130 6.45 -4.71 22.27
C ASP A 130 5.87 -3.43 21.64
N HIS A 131 6.36 -3.03 20.47
CA HIS A 131 5.80 -1.90 19.72
C HIS A 131 4.47 -2.23 19.03
N ILE A 132 4.26 -3.47 18.60
CA ILE A 132 3.14 -3.83 17.72
C ILE A 132 2.07 -4.71 18.37
N LYS A 133 2.27 -5.20 19.61
CA LYS A 133 1.41 -6.20 20.28
C LYS A 133 -0.07 -5.84 20.37
N ASP A 134 -0.41 -4.55 20.40
CA ASP A 134 -1.82 -4.11 20.45
C ASP A 134 -2.53 -4.28 19.11
N PHE A 135 -1.78 -4.48 18.02
CA PHE A 135 -2.27 -4.76 16.66
C PHE A 135 -2.20 -6.25 16.29
N LEU A 136 -1.59 -7.08 17.15
CA LEU A 136 -1.45 -8.51 16.90
C LEU A 136 -2.69 -9.29 17.35
N ILE A 137 -2.97 -10.39 16.66
CA ILE A 137 -3.97 -11.36 17.11
C ILE A 137 -3.49 -11.94 18.43
N LYS A 138 -4.41 -12.09 19.38
CA LYS A 138 -4.14 -12.78 20.65
C LYS A 138 -4.59 -14.22 20.57
N ASP A 139 -3.66 -15.15 20.76
CA ASP A 139 -3.94 -16.57 20.94
C ASP A 139 -3.67 -16.93 22.40
N GLU A 140 -4.66 -17.52 23.08
CA GLU A 140 -4.62 -17.80 24.52
C GLU A 140 -4.23 -16.61 25.43
N GLY A 141 -4.40 -15.37 24.93
CA GLY A 141 -4.05 -14.14 25.64
C GLY A 141 -2.69 -13.55 25.26
N GLU A 142 -1.86 -14.30 24.53
CA GLU A 142 -0.53 -13.88 24.08
C GLU A 142 -0.58 -13.32 22.64
N PRO A 143 0.11 -12.21 22.35
CA PRO A 143 0.17 -11.67 21.00
C PRO A 143 0.96 -12.59 20.07
N VAL A 144 0.39 -12.94 18.92
CA VAL A 144 1.01 -13.77 17.90
C VAL A 144 1.27 -12.97 16.64
N PHE A 145 2.52 -13.01 16.17
CA PHE A 145 2.93 -12.32 14.97
C PHE A 145 2.79 -13.23 13.74
N TYR A 146 1.79 -12.94 12.91
CA TYR A 146 1.55 -13.64 11.64
C TYR A 146 1.94 -12.76 10.44
N VAL A 147 2.15 -13.41 9.30
CA VAL A 147 2.45 -12.74 8.02
C VAL A 147 1.51 -13.25 6.91
N PRO A 148 1.27 -12.47 5.83
CA PRO A 148 1.79 -11.12 5.56
C PRO A 148 1.20 -10.08 6.52
N GLN A 149 2.05 -9.26 7.14
CA GLN A 149 1.63 -8.13 7.99
C GLN A 149 2.13 -6.83 7.36
N VAL A 150 1.23 -5.88 7.19
CA VAL A 150 1.56 -4.54 6.70
C VAL A 150 1.23 -3.52 7.77
N PHE A 151 2.15 -2.61 8.06
CA PHE A 151 1.88 -1.42 8.87
C PHE A 151 2.20 -0.16 8.07
N VAL A 152 1.42 0.88 8.31
CA VAL A 152 1.71 2.26 7.92
C VAL A 152 2.02 3.01 9.19
N ILE A 153 3.26 3.50 9.29
CA ILE A 153 3.79 4.21 10.45
C ILE A 153 3.90 5.68 10.08
N LYS A 154 3.46 6.56 10.98
CA LYS A 154 3.62 8.01 10.88
C LYS A 154 4.13 8.53 12.21
N ASP A 155 5.26 9.21 12.19
CA ASP A 155 5.90 9.79 13.37
C ASP A 155 6.11 8.80 14.54
N GLY A 156 6.39 7.53 14.22
CA GLY A 156 6.56 6.44 15.19
C GLY A 156 5.29 5.74 15.65
N GLU A 157 4.12 6.18 15.17
CA GLU A 157 2.83 5.58 15.51
C GLU A 157 2.26 4.78 14.34
N ILE A 158 1.69 3.60 14.63
CA ILE A 158 0.94 2.84 13.63
C ILE A 158 -0.37 3.56 13.36
N VAL A 159 -0.50 4.12 12.15
CA VAL A 159 -1.72 4.77 11.69
C VAL A 159 -2.60 3.83 10.88
N GLY A 160 -2.05 2.76 10.32
CA GLY A 160 -2.82 1.70 9.65
C GLY A 160 -2.12 0.35 9.73
N ASP A 161 -2.92 -0.72 9.80
CA ASP A 161 -2.46 -2.10 9.86
C ASP A 161 -3.36 -3.00 9.02
N HIS A 162 -2.77 -4.04 8.43
CA HIS A 162 -3.52 -5.10 7.77
C HIS A 162 -2.76 -6.42 7.87
N LEU A 163 -3.42 -7.40 8.47
CA LEU A 163 -2.95 -8.78 8.55
C LEU A 163 -3.58 -9.63 7.45
N SER A 164 -2.78 -10.49 6.83
CA SER A 164 -3.20 -11.49 5.85
C SER A 164 -3.72 -10.86 4.54
N LEU A 165 -4.75 -11.48 3.96
CA LEU A 165 -5.44 -11.07 2.74
C LEU A 165 -6.85 -10.58 3.13
N ILE A 166 -7.83 -10.85 2.28
CA ILE A 166 -9.24 -10.53 2.52
C ILE A 166 -10.03 -11.78 2.92
N GLU A 167 -11.12 -11.58 3.66
CA GLU A 167 -11.97 -12.67 4.15
C GLU A 167 -12.57 -13.53 3.03
N SER A 168 -12.81 -12.94 1.85
CA SER A 168 -13.43 -13.63 0.72
C SER A 168 -12.47 -14.58 -0.02
N TYR A 169 -11.18 -14.57 0.31
CA TYR A 169 -10.18 -15.42 -0.31
C TYR A 169 -9.94 -16.70 0.49
N ASP A 170 -10.04 -17.85 -0.20
CA ASP A 170 -9.77 -19.17 0.36
C ASP A 170 -8.55 -19.80 -0.33
N ILE A 171 -7.42 -19.78 0.39
CA ILE A 171 -6.14 -20.38 -0.05
C ILE A 171 -6.29 -21.88 -0.36
N SER A 172 -7.21 -22.58 0.30
CA SER A 172 -7.37 -24.04 0.17
C SER A 172 -7.90 -24.47 -1.20
N LEU A 173 -8.49 -23.53 -1.94
CA LEU A 173 -8.94 -23.76 -3.32
C LEU A 173 -7.77 -23.90 -4.31
N GLY A 174 -6.54 -23.57 -3.89
CA GLY A 174 -5.34 -23.67 -4.73
C GLY A 174 -5.38 -22.75 -5.96
N LYS A 175 -6.12 -21.64 -5.86
CA LYS A 175 -6.26 -20.62 -6.90
C LYS A 175 -5.73 -19.30 -6.41
N ASP A 176 -5.18 -18.51 -7.33
CA ASP A 176 -4.82 -17.13 -7.06
C ASP A 176 -6.07 -16.28 -6.81
N MET A 177 -5.91 -15.18 -6.05
CA MET A 177 -6.98 -14.19 -5.89
C MET A 177 -7.47 -13.73 -7.25
N ASP A 178 -8.79 -13.61 -7.44
CA ASP A 178 -9.35 -13.02 -8.66
C ASP A 178 -9.17 -11.48 -8.69
N GLU A 179 -9.63 -10.85 -9.78
CA GLU A 179 -9.50 -9.40 -9.93
C GLU A 179 -10.28 -8.61 -8.87
N SER A 180 -11.48 -9.07 -8.49
CA SER A 180 -12.29 -8.40 -7.46
C SER A 180 -11.58 -8.45 -6.12
N GLN A 181 -11.04 -9.62 -5.78
CA GLN A 181 -10.28 -9.85 -4.55
C GLN A 181 -9.01 -9.00 -4.49
N ARG A 182 -8.23 -8.96 -5.58
CA ARG A 182 -7.04 -8.10 -5.66
C ARG A 182 -7.40 -6.62 -5.53
N ASN A 183 -8.49 -6.18 -6.15
CA ASN A 183 -8.94 -4.79 -6.08
C ASN A 183 -9.42 -4.41 -4.67
N GLU A 184 -10.08 -5.33 -3.97
CA GLU A 184 -10.49 -5.15 -2.58
C GLU A 184 -9.27 -4.99 -1.67
N LEU A 185 -8.30 -5.92 -1.75
CA LEU A 185 -7.08 -5.85 -0.96
C LEU A 185 -6.26 -4.58 -1.28
N LYS A 186 -6.14 -4.23 -2.55
CA LYS A 186 -5.47 -2.99 -2.99
C LYS A 186 -6.10 -1.74 -2.37
N LYS A 187 -7.43 -1.70 -2.31
CA LYS A 187 -8.15 -0.58 -1.70
C LYS A 187 -7.82 -0.45 -0.22
N ILE A 188 -7.75 -1.56 0.51
CA ILE A 188 -7.33 -1.57 1.92
C ILE A 188 -5.94 -0.96 2.06
N TYR A 189 -4.97 -1.40 1.25
CA TYR A 189 -3.61 -0.85 1.27
C TYR A 189 -3.57 0.65 0.97
N ILE A 190 -4.25 1.09 -0.08
CA ILE A 190 -4.34 2.52 -0.42
C ILE A 190 -4.98 3.32 0.72
N ASP A 191 -6.08 2.84 1.31
CA ASP A 191 -6.77 3.54 2.39
C ASP A 191 -5.90 3.68 3.64
N MET A 192 -5.04 2.70 3.95
CA MET A 192 -4.03 2.83 5.00
C MET A 192 -2.92 3.82 4.62
N MET A 193 -2.34 3.72 3.43
CA MET A 193 -1.28 4.62 2.96
C MET A 193 -1.73 6.08 2.95
N ASN A 194 -3.01 6.33 2.63
CA ASN A 194 -3.62 7.66 2.63
C ASN A 194 -3.55 8.36 3.99
N LYS A 195 -3.35 7.63 5.10
CA LYS A 195 -3.18 8.18 6.44
C LYS A 195 -1.82 8.87 6.66
N LEU A 196 -0.89 8.73 5.71
CA LEU A 196 0.36 9.49 5.69
C LEU A 196 0.15 10.97 5.31
N ARG A 197 -0.96 11.31 4.65
CA ARG A 197 -1.30 12.71 4.28
C ARG A 197 -1.53 13.63 5.48
#